data_AF-A0A656JYF1-F1
#
_entry.id   AF-A0A656JYF1-F1
#
_cell.length_a   1.000
_cell.length_b   1.000
_cell.length_c   1.000
_cell.angle_alpha   90.00
_cell.angle_beta   90.00
_cell.angle_gamma   90.00
#
_symmetry.space_group_name_H-M   'P 1'
#
loop_
_entity.id
_entity.type
_entity.pdbx_description
1 polymer ?
#
loop_
_entity_poly.entity_id
_entity_poly.type
_entity_poly.pdbx_seq_one_letter_code
_entity_poly.pdbx_strand_id
1 'polypeptide(L)'
;GEAGAQGGPTGDLYVVINVREHAIFQRDGKHLFCEVPISFTDAALGGELEVPTLDGRVKLKIPEGTQTGKQFRLRGKGVAPV
;
A
#
# COMPACT_ATOMS: atom_id res chain seq x y z
N GLY A 1 24.34 21.30 -4.25
CA GLY A 1 25.22 20.85 -5.33
C GLY A 1 26.63 21.27 -5.03
N GLU A 2 27.47 21.38 -6.05
CA GLU A 2 28.88 21.72 -5.90
C GLU A 2 29.10 23.23 -5.76
N ALA A 3 30.29 23.61 -5.30
CA ALA A 3 30.69 25.00 -5.19
C ALA A 3 30.84 25.66 -6.57
N GLY A 4 30.38 26.90 -6.70
CA GLY A 4 30.51 27.66 -7.95
C GLY A 4 31.95 28.13 -8.19
N ALA A 5 32.37 28.14 -9.46
CA ALA A 5 33.71 28.63 -9.83
C ALA A 5 33.80 30.17 -9.76
N GLN A 6 34.95 30.70 -9.34
CA GLN A 6 35.30 32.14 -9.38
C GLN A 6 34.27 33.07 -8.71
N GLY A 7 33.70 32.66 -7.58
CA GLY A 7 32.69 33.44 -6.86
C GLY A 7 31.28 33.33 -7.45
N GLY A 8 31.07 32.44 -8.42
CA GLY A 8 29.74 32.08 -8.92
C GLY A 8 28.89 31.37 -7.85
N PRO A 9 27.56 31.37 -8.01
CA PRO A 9 26.64 30.74 -7.06
C PRO A 9 26.84 29.22 -6.99
N THR A 10 26.57 28.64 -5.83
CA THR A 10 26.57 27.18 -5.63
C THR A 10 25.46 26.52 -6.44
N GLY A 11 25.72 25.32 -6.97
CA GLY A 11 24.71 24.56 -7.68
C GLY A 11 23.67 23.89 -6.77
N ASP A 12 22.57 23.43 -7.35
CA ASP A 12 21.48 22.78 -6.63
C ASP A 12 21.74 21.30 -6.35
N LEU A 13 21.03 20.73 -5.37
CA LEU A 13 20.99 19.29 -5.13
C LEU A 13 19.60 18.77 -5.49
N TYR A 14 19.54 17.86 -6.45
CA TYR A 14 18.30 17.15 -6.78
C TYR A 14 18.29 15.79 -6.09
N VAL A 15 17.24 15.54 -5.32
CA VAL A 15 17.00 14.22 -4.71
C VAL A 15 15.83 13.58 -5.43
N VAL A 16 16.10 12.46 -6.09
CA VAL A 16 15.07 11.63 -6.74
C VAL A 16 14.78 10.44 -5.84
N ILE A 17 13.52 10.30 -5.43
CA ILE A 17 13.07 9.22 -4.57
C ILE A 17 12.57 8.09 -5.45
N ASN A 18 13.22 6.92 -5.34
CA ASN A 18 12.75 5.67 -5.92
C ASN A 18 12.22 4.77 -4.81
N VAL A 19 10.93 4.45 -4.85
CA VAL A 19 10.30 3.56 -3.87
C VAL A 19 10.55 2.12 -4.29
N ARG A 20 11.09 1.30 -3.38
CA ARG A 20 11.29 -0.14 -3.62
C ARG A 20 9.95 -0.85 -3.64
N GLU A 21 9.85 -1.89 -4.46
CA GLU A 21 8.71 -2.79 -4.46
C GLU A 21 8.55 -3.47 -3.09
N HIS A 22 7.31 -3.60 -2.63
CA HIS A 22 6.99 -4.28 -1.38
C HIS A 22 6.52 -5.70 -1.68
N ALA A 23 6.91 -6.66 -0.85
CA ALA A 23 6.62 -8.09 -1.06
C ALA A 23 5.12 -8.48 -1.08
N ILE A 24 4.23 -7.58 -0.65
CA ILE A 24 2.79 -7.86 -0.50
C ILE A 24 1.90 -6.68 -0.90
N PHE A 25 2.44 -5.46 -0.93
CA PHE A 25 1.68 -4.27 -1.28
C PHE A 25 2.12 -3.76 -2.65
N GLN A 26 1.14 -3.58 -3.53
CA GLN A 26 1.31 -2.83 -4.76
C GLN A 26 0.72 -1.45 -4.57
N ARG A 27 1.50 -0.42 -4.92
CA ARG A 27 1.07 0.98 -4.81
C ARG A 27 0.69 1.52 -6.17
N ASP A 28 -0.54 2.02 -6.28
CA ASP A 28 -0.99 2.84 -7.40
C ASP A 28 -1.45 4.21 -6.87
N GLY A 29 -0.62 5.23 -7.12
CA GLY A 29 -0.80 6.57 -6.59
C GLY A 29 -0.89 6.60 -5.05
N LYS A 30 -2.12 6.73 -4.55
CA LYS A 30 -2.47 6.79 -3.11
C LYS A 30 -3.14 5.50 -2.60
N HIS A 31 -3.43 4.55 -3.48
CA HIS A 31 -4.03 3.28 -3.15
C HIS A 31 -2.97 2.20 -2.97
N LEU A 32 -3.21 1.32 -1.99
CA LEU A 32 -2.43 0.11 -1.76
C LEU A 32 -3.33 -1.09 -2.00
N PHE A 33 -2.80 -2.05 -2.73
CA PHE A 33 -3.44 -3.31 -3.03
C PHE A 33 -2.62 -4.44 -2.42
N CYS A 34 -3.29 -5.41 -1.83
CA CYS A 34 -2.69 -6.69 -1.44
C CYS A 34 -3.71 -7.79 -1.69
N GLU A 35 -3.21 -8.97 -2.06
CA GLU A 35 -4.03 -10.16 -2.15
C GLU A 35 -4.04 -10.87 -0.80
N VAL A 36 -5.23 -11.25 -0.35
CA VAL A 36 -5.40 -11.97 0.91
C VAL A 36 -6.12 -13.28 0.60
N PRO A 37 -5.43 -14.43 0.74
CA PRO A 37 -6.08 -15.72 0.57
C PRO A 37 -7.08 -15.95 1.71
N ILE A 38 -8.28 -16.42 1.37
CA ILE A 38 -9.31 -16.83 2.31
C ILE A 38 -9.60 -18.32 2.15
N SER A 39 -9.99 -18.99 3.23
CA SER A 39 -10.42 -20.39 3.15
C SER A 39 -11.73 -20.50 2.37
N PHE A 40 -12.00 -21.66 1.76
CA PHE A 40 -13.26 -21.90 1.08
C PHE A 40 -14.47 -21.83 2.03
N THR A 41 -14.26 -22.21 3.30
CA THR A 41 -15.27 -22.09 4.36
C THR A 41 -15.61 -20.64 4.67
N ASP A 42 -14.61 -19.76 4.80
CA ASP A 42 -14.85 -18.33 5.04
C ASP A 42 -15.48 -17.66 3.82
N ALA A 43 -15.09 -18.07 2.61
CA ALA A 43 -15.71 -17.57 1.38
C ALA A 43 -17.19 -17.95 1.28
N ALA A 44 -17.54 -19.20 1.62
CA ALA A 44 -18.90 -19.72 1.53
C ALA A 44 -19.80 -19.21 2.67
N LEU A 45 -19.35 -19.33 3.93
CA LEU A 45 -20.16 -19.09 5.13
C LEU A 45 -19.94 -17.69 5.73
N GLY A 46 -18.95 -16.95 5.26
CA GLY A 46 -18.51 -15.71 5.87
C GLY A 46 -17.63 -15.95 7.09
N GLY A 47 -17.07 -14.86 7.62
CA GLY A 47 -16.15 -14.92 8.75
C GLY A 47 -15.47 -13.58 9.02
N GLU A 48 -14.41 -13.62 9.82
CA GLU A 48 -13.53 -12.49 10.06
C GLU A 48 -12.08 -12.93 9.88
N LEU A 49 -11.26 -12.08 9.25
CA LEU A 49 -9.84 -12.31 9.02
C LEU A 49 -9.05 -11.05 9.36
N GLU A 50 -7.86 -11.21 9.92
CA GLU A 50 -6.91 -10.11 10.06
C GLU A 50 -6.10 -9.92 8.79
N VAL A 51 -6.13 -8.70 8.24
CA VAL A 51 -5.39 -8.35 7.03
C VAL A 51 -4.27 -7.34 7.35
N PRO A 52 -3.12 -7.45 6.68
CA PRO A 52 -2.02 -6.52 6.89
C PRO A 52 -2.36 -5.14 6.33
N THR A 53 -1.90 -4.09 7.00
CA THR A 53 -1.85 -2.70 6.52
C THR A 53 -0.47 -2.12 6.85
N LEU A 54 -0.16 -0.91 6.39
CA LEU A 54 1.12 -0.26 6.73
C LEU A 54 1.27 0.02 8.23
N ASP A 55 0.16 0.22 8.96
CA ASP A 55 0.17 0.57 10.38
C ASP A 55 -0.09 -0.64 11.31
N GLY A 56 0.00 -1.86 10.77
CA GLY A 56 -0.32 -3.09 11.51
C GLY A 56 -1.53 -3.83 10.92
N ARG A 57 -2.13 -4.73 11.70
CA ARG A 57 -3.24 -5.58 11.24
C ARG A 57 -4.60 -4.98 11.56
N VAL A 58 -5.57 -5.21 10.68
CA VAL A 58 -6.96 -4.79 10.87
C VAL A 58 -7.88 -5.97 10.62
N LYS A 59 -8.94 -6.10 11.42
CA LYS A 59 -10.00 -7.09 11.18
C LYS A 59 -10.86 -6.70 9.99
N LEU A 60 -11.00 -7.61 9.04
CA LEU A 60 -11.88 -7.52 7.88
C LEU A 60 -12.98 -8.58 8.01
N LYS A 61 -14.24 -8.14 7.93
CA LYS A 61 -15.39 -9.03 7.87
C LYS A 61 -15.58 -9.54 6.43
N ILE A 62 -15.66 -10.85 6.27
CA ILE A 62 -15.96 -11.52 5.01
C ILE A 62 -17.44 -11.89 5.00
N PRO A 63 -18.24 -11.33 4.08
CA PRO A 63 -19.63 -11.75 3.88
C PRO A 63 -19.71 -13.19 3.34
N GLU A 64 -20.78 -13.90 3.68
CA GLU A 64 -21.12 -15.19 3.07
C GLU A 64 -21.23 -15.07 1.54
N GLY A 65 -20.88 -16.14 0.83
CA GLY A 65 -20.85 -16.18 -0.63
C GLY A 65 -19.85 -15.21 -1.29
N THR A 66 -18.78 -14.82 -0.60
CA THR A 66 -17.72 -13.97 -1.16
C THR A 66 -17.04 -14.66 -2.35
N GLN A 67 -17.08 -14.00 -3.50
CA GLN A 67 -16.52 -14.52 -4.75
C GLN A 67 -15.01 -14.23 -4.85
N THR A 68 -14.32 -15.06 -5.63
CA THR A 68 -12.90 -14.82 -5.98
C THR A 68 -12.72 -13.47 -6.67
N GLY A 69 -11.61 -12.78 -6.38
CA GLY A 69 -11.32 -11.45 -6.92
C GLY A 69 -12.17 -10.31 -6.35
N LYS A 70 -13.10 -10.57 -5.42
CA LYS A 70 -13.86 -9.51 -4.76
C LYS A 70 -12.93 -8.57 -4.01
N GLN A 71 -13.06 -7.27 -4.28
CA GLN A 71 -12.26 -6.24 -3.64
C GLN A 71 -12.94 -5.68 -2.40
N PHE A 72 -12.21 -5.64 -1.29
CA PHE A 72 -12.64 -5.00 -0.05
C PHE A 72 -11.85 -3.71 0.18
N ARG A 73 -12.57 -2.60 0.35
CA ARG A 73 -11.94 -1.28 0.54
C ARG A 73 -11.77 -0.96 2.03
N LEU A 74 -10.53 -0.89 2.48
CA LEU A 74 -10.18 -0.33 3.79
C LEU A 74 -9.92 1.18 3.67
N ARG A 75 -10.86 2.00 4.13
CA ARG A 75 -10.73 3.46 4.08
C ARG A 75 -9.62 3.93 5.02
N GLY A 76 -8.82 4.90 4.56
CA GLY A 76 -7.72 5.46 5.35
C GLY A 76 -6.49 4.55 5.49
N LYS A 77 -6.44 3.41 4.79
CA LYS A 77 -5.31 2.46 4.81
C LYS A 77 -4.48 2.47 3.52
N GLY A 78 -4.59 3.55 2.75
CA GLY A 78 -3.71 3.84 1.62
C GLY A 78 -2.53 4.72 2.05
N VAL A 79 -1.82 5.30 1.08
CA VAL A 79 -0.73 6.24 1.36
C VAL A 79 -1.26 7.68 1.29
N ALA A 80 -0.93 8.49 2.30
CA ALA A 80 -1.19 9.93 2.24
C ALA A 80 -0.36 10.56 1.11
N PRO A 81 -0.93 11.48 0.31
CA PRO A 81 -0.12 12.26 -0.62
C PRO A 81 0.96 13.02 0.17
N VAL A 82 2.17 13.05 -0.38
CA VAL A 82 3.24 13.95 0.06
C VAL A 82 3.10 15.25 -0.71
#